data_AF-D5DEE9-F1
#
_entry.id   AF-D5DEE9-F1
#
_cell.length_a   1.000
_cell.length_b   1.000
_cell.length_c   1.000
_cell.angle_alpha   90.00
_cell.angle_beta   90.00
_cell.angle_gamma   90.00
#
_symmetry.space_group_name_H-M   'P 1'
#
loop_
_entity.id
_entity.type
_entity.pdbx_description
1 polymer ?
#
loop_
_entity_poly.entity_id
_entity_poly.type
_entity_poly.pdbx_seq_one_letter_code
_entity_poly.pdbx_strand_id
1 'polypeptide(L)'
;MSRFDIETLKKIRDDLQEIHSTAISNYHDYPELMDTIDHLARVANMFANDKIENLVNNNLRADPQGYIVSKLSSASSRMKNYQKGIGKREVGSYEN
;
A
#
# COMPACT_ATOMS: atom_id res chain seq x y z
N MET A 1 -16.29 9.78 22.15
CA MET A 1 -16.49 8.66 21.21
C MET A 1 -15.21 8.45 20.42
N SER A 2 -14.55 7.30 20.57
CA SER A 2 -13.59 6.86 19.55
C SER A 2 -14.36 5.99 18.54
N ARG A 3 -14.32 6.35 17.25
CA ARG A 3 -14.88 5.52 16.16
C ARG A 3 -13.99 4.33 15.79
N PHE A 4 -12.77 4.26 16.33
CA PHE A 4 -11.80 3.20 16.05
C PHE A 4 -11.34 2.57 17.37
N ASP A 5 -11.40 1.24 17.47
CA ASP A 5 -10.82 0.48 18.58
C ASP A 5 -9.42 -0.04 18.22
N ILE A 6 -8.56 -0.19 19.23
CA ILE A 6 -7.14 -0.52 19.05
C ILE A 6 -6.97 -1.93 18.48
N GLU A 7 -7.82 -2.89 18.86
CA GLU A 7 -7.69 -4.27 18.41
C GLU A 7 -8.07 -4.40 16.93
N THR A 8 -9.10 -3.70 16.48
CA THR A 8 -9.43 -3.58 15.05
C THR A 8 -8.31 -2.91 14.28
N LEU A 9 -7.69 -1.85 14.82
CA LEU A 9 -6.55 -1.20 14.16
C LEU A 9 -5.33 -2.11 14.06
N LYS A 10 -5.03 -2.92 15.09
CA LYS A 10 -3.98 -3.94 15.04
C LYS A 10 -4.28 -5.00 13.99
N LYS A 11 -5.52 -5.48 13.93
CA LYS A 11 -5.95 -6.45 12.91
C LYS A 11 -5.80 -5.87 11.50
N ILE A 12 -6.23 -4.62 11.28
CA ILE A 12 -6.05 -3.92 9.99
C ILE A 12 -4.55 -3.85 9.64
N ARG A 13 -3.69 -3.47 10.59
CA ARG A 13 -2.24 -3.42 10.38
C ARG A 13 -1.68 -4.79 9.97
N ASP A 14 -2.09 -5.86 10.64
CA ASP A 14 -1.61 -7.21 10.40
C ASP A 14 -2.09 -7.74 9.03
N ASP A 15 -3.37 -7.55 8.69
CA ASP A 15 -3.96 -7.87 7.38
C ASP A 15 -3.19 -7.11 6.25
N LEU A 16 -2.83 -5.84 6.48
CA LEU A 16 -2.06 -5.04 5.52
C LEU A 16 -0.59 -5.49 5.39
N GLN A 17 0.01 -5.98 6.47
CA GLN A 17 1.36 -6.56 6.46
C GLN A 17 1.38 -7.86 5.64
N GLU A 18 0.32 -8.66 5.71
CA GLU A 18 0.14 -9.87 4.90
C GLU A 18 -0.02 -9.53 3.42
N ILE A 19 -0.87 -8.54 3.08
CA ILE A 19 -1.04 -8.06 1.70
C ILE A 19 0.30 -7.55 1.13
N HIS A 20 1.05 -6.78 1.92
CA HIS A 20 2.38 -6.33 1.57
C HIS A 20 3.33 -7.49 1.24
N SER A 21 3.40 -8.48 2.14
CA SER A 21 4.28 -9.64 2.01
C SER A 21 3.91 -10.49 0.80
N THR A 22 2.61 -10.67 0.57
CA THR A 22 2.06 -11.37 -0.60
C THR A 22 2.43 -10.65 -1.89
N ALA A 23 2.29 -9.33 -1.93
CA ALA A 23 2.64 -8.53 -3.10
C ALA A 23 4.13 -8.66 -3.46
N ILE A 24 5.03 -8.54 -2.48
CA ILE A 24 6.48 -8.76 -2.71
C ILE A 24 6.75 -10.17 -3.24
N SER A 25 6.13 -11.19 -2.64
CA SER A 25 6.39 -12.60 -2.99
C SER A 25 5.95 -12.94 -4.42
N ASN A 26 4.94 -12.25 -4.94
CA ASN A 26 4.39 -12.46 -6.29
C ASN A 26 4.87 -11.40 -7.30
N TYR A 27 5.89 -10.61 -6.96
CA TYR A 27 6.35 -9.49 -7.79
C TYR A 27 6.79 -9.93 -9.19
N HIS A 28 7.32 -11.15 -9.33
CA HIS A 28 7.81 -11.67 -10.60
C HIS A 28 6.73 -11.77 -11.68
N ASP A 29 5.51 -12.16 -11.31
CA ASP A 29 4.45 -12.46 -12.27
C ASP A 29 3.78 -11.19 -12.81
N TYR A 30 3.53 -10.22 -11.93
CA TYR A 30 2.84 -8.96 -12.24
C TYR A 30 3.45 -7.78 -11.48
N PRO A 31 4.69 -7.36 -11.82
CA PRO A 31 5.46 -6.41 -11.02
C PRO A 31 4.75 -5.06 -10.84
N GLU A 32 4.05 -4.56 -11.85
CA GLU A 32 3.35 -3.26 -11.75
C GLU A 32 2.11 -3.31 -10.86
N LEU A 33 1.36 -4.41 -10.93
CA LEU A 33 0.19 -4.62 -10.08
C LEU A 33 0.64 -4.84 -8.63
N MET A 34 1.64 -5.69 -8.41
CA MET A 34 2.15 -5.99 -7.08
C MET A 34 2.80 -4.78 -6.42
N ASP A 35 3.55 -3.95 -7.15
CA ASP A 35 4.10 -2.71 -6.59
C ASP A 35 2.99 -1.69 -6.22
N THR A 36 1.90 -1.67 -6.98
CA THR A 36 0.74 -0.82 -6.65
C THR A 36 0.05 -1.31 -5.38
N ILE A 37 -0.15 -2.62 -5.24
CA ILE A 37 -0.72 -3.24 -4.03
C ILE A 37 0.19 -3.00 -2.82
N ASP A 38 1.51 -3.20 -2.96
CA ASP A 38 2.51 -2.89 -1.94
C ASP A 38 2.39 -1.46 -1.43
N HIS A 39 2.39 -0.51 -2.36
CA HIS A 39 2.35 0.91 -2.01
C HIS A 39 1.07 1.30 -1.28
N LEU A 40 -0.09 0.79 -1.70
CA LEU A 40 -1.36 1.05 -1.01
C LEU A 40 -1.40 0.39 0.37
N ALA A 41 -0.88 -0.83 0.50
CA ALA A 41 -0.79 -1.53 1.78
C ALA A 41 0.07 -0.74 2.78
N ARG A 42 1.21 -0.21 2.33
CA ARG A 42 2.10 0.63 3.14
C ARG A 42 1.46 1.95 3.58
N VAL A 43 0.64 2.60 2.73
CA VAL A 43 -0.13 3.80 3.10
C VAL A 43 -1.11 3.49 4.23
N ALA A 44 -1.92 2.45 4.06
CA ALA A 44 -2.95 2.10 5.04
C ALA A 44 -2.32 1.64 6.37
N ASN A 45 -1.18 0.94 6.31
CA ASN A 45 -0.45 0.46 7.49
C ASN A 45 0.15 1.65 8.27
N MET A 46 0.68 2.66 7.57
CA MET A 46 1.14 3.89 8.22
C MET A 46 -0.01 4.63 8.92
N PHE A 47 -1.18 4.74 8.29
CA PHE A 47 -2.37 5.35 8.89
C PHE A 47 -2.85 4.58 10.15
N ALA A 48 -2.90 3.25 10.07
CA ALA A 48 -3.29 2.42 11.22
C ALA A 48 -2.31 2.57 12.39
N ASN A 49 -1.00 2.54 12.12
CA ASN A 49 0.02 2.73 13.16
C ASN A 49 -0.04 4.11 13.80
N ASP A 50 -0.14 5.17 13.00
CA ASP A 50 -0.27 6.54 13.52
C ASP A 50 -1.52 6.68 14.41
N LYS A 51 -2.63 6.05 14.01
CA LYS A 51 -3.85 6.05 14.82
C LYS A 51 -3.70 5.28 16.13
N ILE A 52 -3.03 4.12 16.11
CA ILE A 52 -2.72 3.34 17.33
C ILE A 52 -1.83 4.17 18.26
N GLU A 53 -0.76 4.76 17.74
CA GLU A 53 0.20 5.55 18.54
C GLU A 53 -0.48 6.77 19.19
N ASN A 54 -1.35 7.47 18.45
CA ASN A 54 -2.19 8.54 18.98
C ASN A 54 -3.14 8.07 20.11
N LEU A 55 -3.66 6.84 20.04
CA LEU A 55 -4.56 6.30 21.06
C LEU A 55 -3.83 5.78 22.31
N VAL A 56 -2.58 5.33 22.16
CA VAL A 56 -1.81 4.68 23.24
C VAL A 56 -0.94 5.67 23.99
N ASN A 57 -0.15 6.51 23.29
CA ASN A 57 0.97 7.23 23.92
C ASN A 57 1.11 8.71 23.51
N ASN A 58 0.23 9.27 22.66
CA ASN A 58 0.38 10.65 22.13
C ASN A 58 1.77 10.92 21.51
N ASN A 59 2.47 9.87 21.07
CA ASN A 59 3.85 9.97 20.62
C ASN A 59 3.89 10.10 19.10
N LEU A 60 4.68 11.06 18.60
CA LEU A 60 4.76 11.37 17.17
C LEU A 60 5.87 10.54 16.51
N ARG A 61 5.51 9.72 15.52
CA ARG A 61 6.46 9.19 14.54
C ARG A 61 7.08 10.32 13.73
N ALA A 62 8.30 10.10 13.23
CA ALA A 62 8.93 10.99 12.26
C ALA A 62 8.18 10.91 10.92
N ASP A 63 7.40 11.95 10.62
CA ASP A 63 6.70 12.25 9.36
C ASP A 63 5.84 11.12 8.72
N PRO A 64 4.74 10.70 9.37
CA PRO A 64 3.76 9.79 8.77
C PRO A 64 3.16 10.33 7.46
N GLN A 65 2.99 11.66 7.37
CA GLN A 65 2.38 12.32 6.22
C GLN A 65 3.27 12.23 4.97
N GLY A 66 4.55 12.55 5.07
CA GLY A 66 5.50 12.46 3.96
C GLY A 66 5.63 11.03 3.42
N TYR A 67 5.64 10.03 4.30
CA TYR A 67 5.65 8.62 3.90
C TYR A 67 4.40 8.26 3.09
N ILE A 68 3.21 8.61 3.59
CA ILE A 68 1.93 8.36 2.90
C ILE A 68 1.90 9.04 1.53
N VAL A 69 2.27 10.33 1.46
CA VAL A 69 2.30 11.11 0.20
C VAL A 69 3.23 10.46 -0.82
N SER A 70 4.41 10.00 -0.41
CA SER A 70 5.37 9.35 -1.32
C SER A 70 4.78 8.08 -1.95
N LYS A 71 4.12 7.23 -1.16
CA LYS A 71 3.57 5.95 -1.61
C LYS A 71 2.32 6.13 -2.47
N LEU A 72 1.43 7.07 -2.11
CA LEU A 72 0.30 7.46 -2.95
C LEU A 72 0.74 8.04 -4.29
N SER A 73 1.81 8.85 -4.31
CA SER A 73 2.35 9.43 -5.53
C SER A 73 2.84 8.34 -6.50
N SER A 74 3.57 7.34 -5.98
CA SER A 74 4.02 6.19 -6.77
C SER A 74 2.84 5.38 -7.34
N ALA A 75 1.85 5.02 -6.53
CA ALA A 75 0.67 4.29 -6.98
C ALA A 75 -0.14 5.09 -8.02
N SER A 76 -0.33 6.39 -7.79
CA SER A 76 -1.05 7.28 -8.72
C SER A 76 -0.32 7.44 -10.06
N SER A 77 1.02 7.51 -10.03
CA SER A 77 1.83 7.57 -11.25
C SER A 77 1.67 6.29 -12.09
N ARG A 78 1.68 5.12 -11.45
CA ARG A 78 1.46 3.83 -12.12
C ARG A 78 0.07 3.77 -12.76
N MET A 79 -0.98 4.19 -12.05
CA MET A 79 -2.33 4.24 -12.60
C MET A 79 -2.45 5.17 -13.81
N LYS A 80 -1.79 6.35 -13.76
CA LYS A 80 -1.74 7.27 -14.91
C LYS A 80 -1.02 6.66 -16.11
N ASN A 81 0.07 5.91 -15.89
CA ASN A 81 0.78 5.22 -16.96
C ASN A 81 -0.09 4.13 -17.61
N TYR A 82 -0.80 3.34 -16.80
CA TYR A 82 -1.75 2.34 -17.29
C TYR A 82 -2.86 2.98 -18.15
N GLN A 83 -3.47 4.09 -17.69
CA GLN A 83 -4.49 4.81 -18.44
C GLN A 83 -3.96 5.32 -19.80
N LYS A 84 -2.70 5.75 -19.85
CA LYS A 84 -2.01 6.17 -21.07
C LYS A 84 -1.57 5.00 -21.97
N GLY A 85 -1.74 3.76 -21.52
CA GLY A 85 -1.28 2.56 -22.25
C GLY A 85 0.22 2.31 -22.17
N ILE A 86 0.95 3.06 -21.34
CA ILE A 86 2.39 2.89 -21.13
C ILE A 86 2.57 1.64 -20.24
N GLY A 87 3.37 0.66 -20.70
CA GLY A 87 3.64 -0.57 -19.94
C GLY A 87 2.57 -1.67 -20.08
N LYS A 88 1.54 -1.48 -20.91
CA LYS A 88 0.62 -2.57 -21.25
C LYS A 88 1.39 -3.67 -21.99
N ARG A 89 1.41 -4.89 -21.44
CA ARG A 89 1.86 -6.07 -22.20
C ARG A 89 0.99 -6.17 -23.46
N GLU A 90 1.62 -6.30 -24.62
CA GLU A 90 0.90 -6.58 -25.86
C GLU A 90 0.13 -7.89 -25.68
N VAL A 91 -1.19 -7.83 -25.89
CA VAL A 91 -2.03 -9.02 -25.91
C VAL A 91 -1.74 -9.71 -27.24
N GLY A 92 -0.80 -10.66 -27.27
CA GLY A 92 -0.51 -11.41 -28.49
C GLY A 92 0.75 -12.29 -28.58
N SER A 93 1.66 -12.35 -27.59
CA SER A 93 2.94 -13.06 -27.77
C SER A 93 3.00 -14.48 -27.17
N TYR A 94 1.87 -15.18 -27.05
CA TYR A 94 1.83 -16.61 -26.70
C TYR A 94 1.14 -17.45 -27.78
N GLU A 95 1.58 -17.31 -29.03
CA GLU A 95 1.46 -18.39 -30.01
C GLU A 95 2.78 -18.48 -30.77
N ASN A 96 3.62 -19.45 -30.38
CA ASN A 96 4.50 -20.28 -31.22
C ASN A 96 5.19 -21.33 -30.34
#